data_AF-A0A2G2LXE7-F1
#
_entry.id   AF-A0A2G2LXE7-F1
#
_cell.length_a   1.000
_cell.length_b   1.000
_cell.length_c   1.000
_cell.angle_alpha   90.00
_cell.angle_beta   90.00
_cell.angle_gamma   90.00
#
_symmetry.space_group_name_H-M   'P 1'
#
loop_
_entity.id
_entity.type
_entity.pdbx_description
1 polymer ?
#
loop_
_entity_poly.entity_id
_entity_poly.type
_entity_poly.pdbx_seq_one_letter_code
_entity_poly.pdbx_strand_id
1 'polypeptide(L)'
;MDLNSQSFTVIVVNHIECADSPTIAKCSGTVREDFECFFNRTVPENQPYYKHMDEGSDDIPAHIKGSILGFNLSLPITNGNLNIGIWQGVYLCEHRNKGGSRNIIVTINGKE
;
A
#
# COMPACT_ATOMS: atom_id res chain seq x y z
N MET A 1 -12.26 36.23 8.89
CA MET A 1 -11.17 35.70 8.04
C MET A 1 -10.49 34.63 8.87
N ASP A 2 -10.92 33.38 8.73
CA ASP A 2 -10.33 32.21 9.39
C ASP A 2 -10.89 30.96 8.69
N LEU A 3 -10.08 30.31 7.86
CA LEU A 3 -10.42 29.05 7.18
C LEU A 3 -9.47 27.97 7.70
N ASN A 4 -9.63 27.65 8.99
CA ASN A 4 -8.71 26.75 9.68
C ASN A 4 -8.95 25.29 9.29
N SER A 5 -8.05 24.79 8.44
CA SER A 5 -7.62 23.39 8.30
C SER A 5 -8.70 22.32 8.41
N GLN A 6 -9.33 22.00 7.28
CA GLN A 6 -10.27 20.89 7.17
C GLN A 6 -9.51 19.55 7.10
N SER A 7 -9.64 18.72 8.15
CA SER A 7 -9.14 17.33 8.15
C SER A 7 -10.18 16.40 7.54
N PHE A 8 -9.80 15.62 6.52
CA PHE A 8 -10.69 14.71 5.81
C PHE A 8 -10.10 13.31 5.68
N THR A 9 -10.97 12.30 5.69
CA THR A 9 -10.60 10.89 5.49
C THR A 9 -11.00 10.42 4.11
N VAL A 10 -10.04 10.52 3.18
CA VAL A 10 -9.93 9.62 2.03
C VAL A 10 -9.74 8.18 2.55
N ILE A 11 -10.04 7.18 1.72
CA ILE A 11 -9.74 5.76 1.97
C ILE A 11 -8.94 5.26 0.77
N VAL A 12 -7.62 5.48 0.76
CA VAL A 12 -6.74 4.74 -0.17
C VAL A 12 -6.40 3.40 0.46
N VAL A 13 -6.77 2.30 -0.20
CA VAL A 13 -6.32 0.96 0.20
C VAL A 13 -4.81 0.88 -0.04
N ASN A 14 -3.98 0.51 0.94
CA ASN A 14 -2.52 0.55 0.78
C ASN A 14 -1.98 -0.63 -0.02
N HIS A 15 -1.00 -0.27 -0.83
CA HIS A 15 -0.80 -0.80 -2.15
C HIS A 15 0.44 -0.03 -2.71
N ILE A 16 1.53 -0.65 -3.20
CA ILE A 16 2.77 -0.03 -3.80
C ILE A 16 3.45 -0.92 -4.89
N GLU A 17 3.30 -0.67 -6.21
CA GLU A 17 3.37 -1.70 -7.31
C GLU A 17 4.60 -2.63 -7.28
N CYS A 18 4.39 -3.95 -7.13
CA CYS A 18 5.46 -4.95 -6.93
C CYS A 18 5.12 -6.28 -7.64
N ALA A 19 5.43 -6.36 -8.93
CA ALA A 19 5.42 -7.62 -9.67
C ALA A 19 6.60 -7.64 -10.65
N ASP A 20 7.77 -8.13 -10.20
CA ASP A 20 8.63 -8.89 -11.10
C ASP A 20 9.55 -9.92 -10.40
N SER A 21 9.34 -11.15 -10.85
CA SER A 21 10.00 -12.43 -10.53
C SER A 21 11.54 -12.44 -10.71
N PRO A 22 12.31 -13.44 -10.22
CA PRO A 22 12.13 -14.32 -9.05
C PRO A 22 13.30 -14.20 -8.04
N THR A 23 14.10 -13.12 -8.09
CA THR A 23 15.43 -13.10 -7.47
C THR A 23 15.59 -12.02 -6.40
N ILE A 24 15.95 -12.43 -5.17
CA ILE A 24 16.31 -11.57 -4.01
C ILE A 24 17.50 -10.62 -4.30
N ALA A 25 18.16 -10.76 -5.45
CA ALA A 25 19.37 -10.04 -5.86
C ALA A 25 19.13 -8.69 -6.58
N LYS A 26 17.88 -8.26 -6.79
CA LYS A 26 17.56 -6.91 -7.32
C LYS A 26 16.87 -6.05 -6.26
N CYS A 27 17.68 -5.44 -5.39
CA CYS A 27 17.30 -4.20 -4.73
C CYS A 27 18.18 -3.11 -5.35
N SER A 28 17.63 -2.26 -6.22
CA SER A 28 18.34 -1.03 -6.63
C SER A 28 17.93 0.13 -5.72
N GLY A 29 18.69 1.22 -5.73
CA GLY A 29 18.48 2.38 -4.85
C GLY A 29 17.29 3.27 -5.24
N THR A 30 16.14 2.67 -5.59
CA THR A 30 14.87 3.37 -5.71
C THR A 30 13.99 3.03 -4.51
N VAL A 31 13.30 4.04 -3.96
CA VAL A 31 12.51 3.89 -2.72
C VAL A 31 11.46 2.78 -2.84
N ARG A 32 10.88 2.56 -4.02
CA ARG A 32 9.91 1.47 -4.25
C ARG A 32 10.56 0.09 -4.05
N GLU A 33 11.74 -0.12 -4.61
CA GLU A 33 12.47 -1.39 -4.54
C GLU A 33 13.06 -1.67 -3.15
N ASP A 34 13.51 -0.62 -2.43
CA ASP A 34 13.94 -0.75 -1.04
C ASP A 34 12.78 -1.21 -0.13
N PHE A 35 11.57 -0.67 -0.32
CA PHE A 35 10.36 -1.12 0.39
C PHE A 35 9.95 -2.55 -0.03
N GLU A 36 9.98 -2.89 -1.32
CA GLU A 36 9.72 -4.24 -1.83
C GLU A 36 10.68 -5.27 -1.20
N CYS A 37 11.99 -4.98 -1.22
CA CYS A 37 13.01 -5.80 -0.59
C CYS A 37 12.85 -5.88 0.93
N PHE A 38 12.44 -4.80 1.61
CA PHE A 38 12.15 -4.82 3.04
C PHE A 38 10.98 -5.76 3.37
N PHE A 39 9.85 -5.66 2.66
CA PHE A 39 8.69 -6.51 2.90
C PHE A 39 8.94 -7.97 2.54
N ASN A 40 9.67 -8.26 1.46
CA ASN A 40 9.98 -9.63 1.06
C ASN A 40 11.04 -10.30 1.97
N ARG A 41 11.83 -9.53 2.72
CA ARG A 41 12.73 -10.03 3.79
C ARG A 41 12.02 -10.18 5.14
N THR A 42 11.11 -9.26 5.48
CA THR A 42 10.39 -9.23 6.76
C THR A 42 9.22 -10.21 6.80
N VAL A 43 8.56 -10.41 5.65
CA VAL A 43 7.44 -11.33 5.45
C VAL A 43 7.73 -12.21 4.22
N PRO A 44 8.70 -13.13 4.32
CA PRO A 44 9.09 -14.02 3.24
C PRO A 44 8.01 -15.07 2.95
N GLU A 45 7.96 -15.57 1.72
CA GLU A 45 7.07 -16.68 1.33
C GLU A 45 7.53 -18.05 1.87
N ASN A 46 6.70 -19.08 1.67
CA ASN A 46 7.05 -20.50 1.86
C ASN A 46 7.56 -20.85 3.27
N GLN A 47 7.10 -20.14 4.30
CA GLN A 47 7.55 -20.39 5.68
C GLN A 47 6.86 -21.61 6.29
N PRO A 48 7.59 -22.52 6.97
CA PRO A 48 7.06 -23.78 7.48
C PRO A 48 6.07 -23.64 8.64
N TYR A 49 5.85 -22.41 9.13
CA TYR A 49 4.88 -22.08 10.17
C TYR A 49 3.61 -21.39 9.65
N TYR A 50 3.53 -21.07 8.34
CA TYR A 50 2.28 -20.65 7.72
C TYR A 50 1.36 -21.86 7.52
N LYS A 51 0.05 -21.66 7.75
CA LYS A 51 -0.97 -22.74 7.75
C LYS A 51 -2.06 -22.56 6.70
N HIS A 52 -2.13 -21.39 6.08
CA HIS A 52 -3.06 -21.01 5.03
C HIS A 52 -2.18 -20.60 3.84
N MET A 53 -2.31 -21.35 2.75
CA MET A 53 -1.63 -21.15 1.46
C MET A 53 -2.57 -21.65 0.36
N ASP A 54 -3.88 -21.52 0.60
CA ASP A 54 -4.92 -22.14 -0.23
C ASP A 54 -5.01 -21.43 -1.60
N GLU A 55 -4.56 -20.18 -1.67
CA GLU A 55 -4.41 -19.43 -2.92
C GLU A 55 -2.96 -19.35 -3.45
N GLY A 56 -1.94 -19.83 -2.71
CA GLY A 56 -0.54 -19.78 -3.12
C GLY A 56 0.49 -19.57 -2.01
N SER A 57 1.77 -19.50 -2.36
CA SER A 57 2.89 -19.27 -1.42
C SER A 57 2.98 -17.82 -0.91
N ASP A 58 2.32 -16.91 -1.62
CA ASP A 58 2.26 -15.46 -1.43
C ASP A 58 0.99 -14.99 -0.69
N ASP A 59 0.06 -15.91 -0.44
CA ASP A 59 -1.24 -15.75 0.20
C ASP A 59 -1.15 -15.10 1.60
N ILE A 60 -0.74 -15.86 2.62
CA ILE A 60 -0.50 -15.32 3.98
C ILE A 60 0.52 -14.18 4.01
N PRO A 61 1.63 -14.21 3.23
CA PRO A 61 2.52 -13.06 3.11
C PRO A 61 1.82 -11.77 2.69
N ALA A 62 0.90 -11.80 1.72
CA ALA A 62 0.13 -10.63 1.31
C ALA A 62 -0.83 -10.16 2.40
N HIS A 63 -1.52 -11.08 3.08
CA HIS A 63 -2.36 -10.76 4.23
C HIS A 63 -1.58 -10.08 5.36
N ILE A 64 -0.36 -10.54 5.67
CA ILE A 64 0.50 -9.94 6.70
C ILE A 64 1.04 -8.58 6.23
N LYS A 65 1.59 -8.46 5.01
CA LYS A 65 2.10 -7.19 4.45
C LYS A 65 1.01 -6.11 4.42
N GLY A 66 -0.19 -6.46 3.93
CA GLY A 66 -1.34 -5.55 3.92
C GLY A 66 -1.82 -5.17 5.32
N SER A 67 -1.75 -6.08 6.30
CA SER A 67 -2.09 -5.78 7.71
C SER A 67 -1.07 -4.86 8.38
N ILE A 68 0.20 -4.87 7.96
CA ILE A 68 1.25 -3.96 8.46
C ILE A 68 1.06 -2.54 7.90
N LEU A 69 0.72 -2.42 6.61
CA LEU A 69 0.43 -1.12 5.98
C LEU A 69 -0.96 -0.56 6.35
N GLY A 70 -1.93 -1.43 6.62
CA GLY A 70 -3.35 -1.10 6.79
C GLY A 70 -4.08 -0.91 5.45
N PHE A 71 -5.42 -0.90 5.48
CA PHE A 71 -6.25 -0.93 4.27
C PHE A 71 -6.99 0.39 3.97
N ASN A 72 -6.54 1.50 4.56
CA ASN A 72 -7.10 2.84 4.35
C ASN A 72 -6.03 3.93 4.63
N LEU A 73 -6.22 5.11 4.03
CA LEU A 73 -5.31 6.26 4.16
C LEU A 73 -6.11 7.57 4.11
N SER A 74 -6.22 8.21 5.27
CA SER A 74 -6.82 9.54 5.47
C SER A 74 -5.89 10.63 4.92
N LEU A 75 -6.41 11.51 4.06
CA LEU A 75 -5.65 12.60 3.41
C LEU A 75 -6.44 13.92 3.50
N PRO A 76 -5.88 14.99 4.08
CA PRO A 76 -6.53 16.29 4.13
C PRO A 76 -6.62 16.91 2.73
N ILE A 77 -7.68 17.69 2.52
CA ILE A 77 -7.90 18.50 1.31
C ILE A 77 -8.04 19.94 1.78
N THR A 78 -7.44 20.89 1.07
CA THR A 78 -7.51 22.32 1.38
C THR A 78 -7.63 23.10 0.08
N ASN A 79 -8.62 23.99 -0.01
CA ASN A 79 -8.95 24.74 -1.23
C ASN A 79 -9.07 23.82 -2.47
N GLY A 80 -9.74 22.68 -2.34
CA GLY A 80 -9.94 21.70 -3.41
C GLY A 80 -8.72 20.84 -3.80
N ASN A 81 -7.57 21.03 -3.15
CA ASN A 81 -6.31 20.34 -3.47
C ASN A 81 -5.90 19.39 -2.33
N LEU A 82 -5.28 18.24 -2.64
CA LEU A 82 -4.69 17.35 -1.63
C LEU A 82 -3.58 18.09 -0.88
N ASN A 83 -3.69 18.20 0.45
CA ASN A 83 -2.76 18.94 1.29
C ASN A 83 -1.67 17.98 1.81
N ILE A 84 -0.80 17.55 0.89
CA ILE A 84 0.33 16.64 1.14
C ILE A 84 1.65 17.31 0.76
N GLY A 85 2.73 16.95 1.44
CA GLY A 85 4.07 17.49 1.19
C GLY A 85 4.65 17.01 -0.15
N ILE A 86 5.57 17.80 -0.72
CA ILE A 86 6.16 17.57 -2.06
C ILE A 86 6.92 16.24 -2.25
N TRP A 87 7.16 15.49 -1.16
CA TRP A 87 7.80 14.17 -1.15
C TRP A 87 6.84 13.04 -0.72
N GLN A 88 5.55 13.32 -0.55
CA GLN A 88 4.54 12.32 -0.19
C GLN A 88 3.82 11.81 -1.45
N GLY A 89 3.96 10.52 -1.73
CA GLY A 89 3.25 9.82 -2.79
C GLY A 89 2.12 8.93 -2.26
N VAL A 90 1.16 8.63 -3.12
CA VAL A 90 0.04 7.70 -2.89
C VAL A 90 0.14 6.62 -3.96
N TYR A 91 0.02 5.34 -3.59
CA TYR A 91 0.53 4.22 -4.41
C TYR A 91 -0.47 3.07 -4.61
N LEU A 92 -0.16 2.16 -5.57
CA LEU A 92 -0.99 0.99 -5.90
C LEU A 92 -0.19 -0.33 -6.10
N CYS A 93 -0.39 -1.37 -5.27
CA CYS A 93 -0.13 -2.79 -5.50
C CYS A 93 -1.05 -3.72 -4.74
N GLU A 94 -1.43 -4.70 -5.50
CA GLU A 94 -1.22 -6.09 -5.15
C GLU A 94 0.04 -6.50 -4.35
N HIS A 95 -0.13 -7.20 -3.22
CA HIS A 95 0.97 -7.96 -2.56
C HIS A 95 1.07 -9.42 -3.00
N ARG A 96 0.15 -9.89 -3.85
CA ARG A 96 0.21 -11.19 -4.54
C ARG A 96 1.10 -11.12 -5.79
N ASN A 97 1.85 -12.17 -6.07
CA ASN A 97 2.69 -12.29 -7.27
C ASN A 97 1.86 -12.30 -8.58
N LYS A 98 0.56 -12.59 -8.49
CA LYS A 98 -0.40 -12.56 -9.61
C LYS A 98 -1.74 -11.98 -9.16
N GLY A 99 -1.81 -10.65 -9.14
CA GLY A 99 -3.05 -9.93 -8.83
C GLY A 99 -4.15 -10.08 -9.87
N GLY A 100 -5.37 -9.79 -9.42
CA GLY A 100 -6.52 -9.51 -10.28
C GLY A 100 -6.90 -8.03 -10.20
N SER A 101 -7.90 -7.62 -10.98
CA SER A 101 -8.42 -6.24 -10.94
C SER A 101 -8.85 -5.83 -9.53
N ARG A 102 -8.44 -4.64 -9.08
CA ARG A 102 -8.80 -4.06 -7.77
C ARG A 102 -9.68 -2.82 -7.97
N ASN A 103 -10.70 -2.68 -7.14
CA ASN A 103 -11.59 -1.50 -7.12
C ASN A 103 -11.17 -0.57 -5.99
N ILE A 104 -10.86 0.69 -6.30
CA ILE A 104 -10.51 1.72 -5.31
C ILE A 104 -11.76 2.56 -5.03
N ILE A 105 -12.15 2.70 -3.77
CA ILE A 105 -13.30 3.53 -3.35
C ILE A 105 -12.77 4.83 -2.75
N VAL A 106 -12.89 5.92 -3.49
CA VAL A 106 -12.54 7.27 -3.00
C VAL A 106 -13.80 7.95 -2.48
N THR A 107 -13.92 8.09 -1.17
CA THR A 107 -14.98 8.87 -0.53
C THR A 107 -14.46 10.26 -0.17
N ILE A 108 -15.14 11.31 -0.65
CA ILE A 108 -14.88 12.69 -0.26
C ILE A 108 -16.04 13.14 0.63
N ASN A 109 -15.73 13.50 1.88
CA ASN A 109 -16.71 13.99 2.86
C ASN A 109 -16.27 15.37 3.34
N GLY A 110 -17.19 16.32 3.47
CA GLY A 110 -16.87 17.65 3.97
C GLY A 110 -18.11 18.50 4.29
N LYS A 111 -17.87 19.80 4.49
CA LYS A 111 -18.89 20.83 4.66
C LYS A 111 -18.50 22.06 3.82
N GLU A 112 -19.52 22.78 3.40
CA GLU A 112 -19.43 24.15 2.85
C GLU A 112 -18.89 25.14 3.89
#